data_AF-A0A2D6MCT8-F1
#
_entry.id   AF-A0A2D6MCT8-F1
#
_cell.length_a   1.000
_cell.length_b   1.000
_cell.length_c   1.000
_cell.angle_alpha   90.00
_cell.angle_beta   90.00
_cell.angle_gamma   90.00
#
_symmetry.space_group_name_H-M   'P 1'
#
loop_
_entity.id
_entity.type
_entity.pdbx_description
1 polymer ?
#
loop_
_entity_poly.entity_id
_entity_poly.type
_entity_poly.pdbx_seq_one_letter_code
_entity_poly.pdbx_strand_id
1 'polypeptide(L)' 'MNAGLFLLLYTTVPISGECKDLKKDMIALELFLQDQEDHAKYCPKLAWKQPDIEVYKKELESQLPEGCVK' A
#
# COMPACT_ATOMS: atom_id res chain seq x y z
N MET A 1 47.98 19.52 5.51
CA MET A 1 46.72 19.32 6.26
C MET A 1 45.62 19.99 5.46
N ASN A 2 44.64 19.24 4.96
CA ASN A 2 43.29 19.72 4.67
C ASN A 2 42.46 18.50 4.31
N ALA A 3 41.99 17.82 5.36
CA ALA A 3 41.01 16.75 5.23
C ALA A 3 39.69 17.37 4.80
N GLY A 4 39.14 16.82 3.73
CA GLY A 4 37.98 17.34 3.02
C GLY A 4 36.74 17.50 3.89
N LEU A 5 36.04 18.59 3.59
CA LEU A 5 34.61 18.79 3.62
C LEU A 5 33.78 17.52 3.94
N PHE A 6 33.53 17.27 5.22
CA PHE A 6 32.55 16.28 5.66
C PHE A 6 31.24 17.01 5.99
N LEU A 7 30.49 17.33 4.94
CA LEU A 7 29.21 18.02 5.03
C LEU A 7 28.13 16.98 5.41
N LEU A 8 28.10 16.56 6.69
CA LEU A 8 27.01 15.76 7.24
C LEU A 8 25.81 16.68 7.54
N LEU A 9 25.17 17.15 6.48
CA LEU A 9 23.80 17.62 6.55
C LEU A 9 22.88 16.40 6.48
N TYR A 10 22.73 15.69 7.60
CA TYR A 10 21.50 14.92 7.80
C TYR A 10 20.40 15.92 8.05
N THR A 11 19.88 16.51 6.98
CA THR A 11 18.61 17.22 7.02
C THR A 11 17.56 16.20 7.42
N THR A 12 17.09 16.27 8.66
CA THR A 12 15.85 15.65 9.07
C THR A 12 14.75 16.29 8.24
N VAL A 13 14.46 15.69 7.08
CA VAL A 13 13.35 16.13 6.24
C VAL A 13 12.11 15.97 7.11
N PRO A 14 11.38 17.05 7.44
CA PRO A 14 10.10 16.88 8.09
C PRO A 14 9.26 16.08 7.10
N ILE A 15 8.87 14.86 7.51
CA ILE A 15 7.92 14.02 6.78
C ILE A 15 6.63 14.84 6.70
N SER A 16 6.51 15.61 5.62
CA SER A 16 5.36 16.47 5.32
C SER A 16 4.13 15.58 5.13
N GLY A 17 2.94 16.17 5.15
CA GLY A 17 1.68 15.45 4.92
C GLY A 17 1.71 14.53 3.68
N GLU A 18 2.48 14.90 2.66
CA GLU A 18 2.66 14.15 1.41
C GLU A 18 3.22 12.73 1.62
N CYS A 19 4.14 12.55 2.58
CA CYS A 19 4.65 11.21 2.88
C CYS A 19 3.61 10.32 3.58
N LYS A 20 2.67 10.90 4.32
CA LYS A 20 1.56 10.13 4.93
C LYS A 20 0.58 9.65 3.86
N ASP A 21 0.30 10.50 2.88
CA ASP A 21 -0.60 10.16 1.78
C ASP A 21 0.04 9.11 0.86
N LEU A 22 1.34 9.25 0.55
CA LEU A 22 2.09 8.23 -0.19
C LEU A 22 2.07 6.87 0.52
N LYS A 23 2.25 6.85 1.84
CA LYS A 23 2.20 5.60 2.61
C LYS A 23 0.83 4.93 2.50
N LYS A 24 -0.25 5.71 2.56
CA LYS A 24 -1.62 5.17 2.40
C LYS A 24 -1.84 4.61 1.01
N ASP A 25 -1.40 5.32 -0.01
CA ASP A 25 -1.51 4.87 -1.41
C ASP A 25 -0.75 3.56 -1.64
N MET A 26 0.43 3.40 -1.03
CA MET A 26 1.19 2.15 -1.10
C MET A 26 0.45 0.98 -0.44
N ILE A 27 -0.12 1.19 0.76
CA ILE A 27 -0.88 0.15 1.48
C ILE A 27 -2.13 -0.25 0.67
N ALA A 28 -2.87 0.74 0.14
CA ALA A 28 -4.05 0.49 -0.66
C ALA A 28 -3.72 -0.32 -1.93
N LEU A 29 -2.61 0.02 -2.59
CA LEU A 29 -2.14 -0.69 -3.78
C LEU A 29 -1.72 -2.13 -3.46
N GLU A 30 -1.02 -2.35 -2.34
CA GLU A 30 -0.64 -3.69 -1.88
C GLU A 30 -1.88 -4.56 -1.64
N LEU A 31 -2.85 -4.06 -0.89
CA LEU A 31 -4.12 -4.77 -0.62
C LEU A 31 -4.89 -5.06 -1.91
N PHE A 32 -4.95 -4.10 -2.82
CA PHE A 32 -5.63 -4.26 -4.11
C PHE A 32 -4.99 -5.37 -4.96
N LEU A 33 -3.67 -5.40 -5.07
CA LEU A 33 -2.98 -6.46 -5.82
C LEU A 33 -3.09 -7.80 -5.12
N GLN A 34 -2.97 -7.81 -3.79
CA GLN A 34 -3.08 -9.04 -3.02
C GLN A 34 -4.47 -9.66 -3.14
N ASP A 35 -5.56 -8.89 -3.06
CA ASP A 35 -6.91 -9.42 -3.21
C ASP A 35 -7.15 -10.02 -4.61
N GLN A 36 -6.54 -9.46 -5.67
CA GLN A 36 -6.62 -10.09 -7.01
C GLN A 36 -5.97 -11.46 -7.03
N GLU A 37 -4.77 -11.56 -6.47
CA GLU A 37 -4.03 -12.82 -6.41
C GLU A 37 -4.75 -13.83 -5.51
N ASP A 38 -5.16 -13.41 -4.31
CA ASP A 38 -5.83 -14.25 -3.33
C ASP A 38 -7.19 -14.72 -3.86
N HIS A 39 -7.97 -13.87 -4.55
CA HIS A 39 -9.23 -14.30 -5.19
C HIS A 39 -8.99 -15.36 -6.27
N ALA A 40 -8.04 -15.11 -7.18
CA ALA A 40 -7.71 -16.04 -8.26
C ALA A 40 -7.20 -17.39 -7.72
N LYS A 41 -6.46 -17.37 -6.62
CA LYS A 41 -5.82 -18.55 -6.03
C LYS A 41 -6.75 -19.35 -5.15
N TYR A 42 -7.50 -18.70 -4.27
CA TYR A 42 -8.27 -19.36 -3.21
C TYR A 42 -9.77 -19.42 -3.52
N CYS A 43 -10.29 -18.45 -4.27
CA CYS A 43 -11.72 -18.24 -4.43
C CYS A 43 -12.19 -18.07 -5.89
N PRO A 44 -11.61 -18.77 -6.89
CA PRO A 44 -11.84 -18.46 -8.31
C PRO A 44 -13.28 -18.70 -8.77
N LYS A 45 -14.07 -19.47 -8.01
CA LYS A 45 -15.48 -19.77 -8.31
C LYS A 45 -16.45 -18.79 -7.68
N LEU A 46 -16.00 -17.98 -6.74
CA LEU A 46 -16.84 -17.01 -6.06
C LEU A 46 -17.00 -15.80 -6.95
N ALA A 47 -18.25 -15.46 -7.28
CA ALA A 47 -18.54 -14.27 -8.05
C ALA A 47 -18.17 -13.03 -7.23
N TRP A 48 -17.06 -12.40 -7.61
CA TRP A 48 -16.57 -11.19 -6.98
C TRP A 48 -16.06 -10.25 -8.07
N LYS A 49 -16.44 -8.99 -7.94
CA LYS A 49 -15.89 -7.91 -8.74
C LYS A 49 -15.08 -7.05 -7.80
N GLN A 50 -13.79 -6.98 -8.05
CA GLN A 50 -12.91 -6.16 -7.24
C GLN A 50 -13.40 -4.70 -7.21
N PRO A 51 -13.55 -4.09 -6.02
CA PRO A 51 -13.87 -2.68 -5.90
C PRO A 51 -12.77 -1.78 -6.48
N ASP A 52 -13.09 -0.51 -6.70
CA ASP A 52 -12.11 0.46 -7.14
C ASP A 52 -11.05 0.72 -6.07
N ILE A 53 -9.82 1.05 -6.50
CA ILE A 53 -8.68 1.36 -5.61
C ILE A 53 -9.00 2.48 -4.60
N GLU A 54 -9.91 3.41 -4.93
CA GLU A 54 -10.32 4.46 -4.00
C GLU A 54 -11.04 3.91 -2.74
N VAL A 55 -11.69 2.74 -2.83
CA VAL A 55 -12.23 2.05 -1.65
C VAL A 55 -11.10 1.56 -0.75
N TYR A 56 -10.05 0.98 -1.35
CA TYR A 56 -8.88 0.52 -0.61
C TYR A 56 -8.10 1.67 0.04
N LYS A 57 -8.00 2.83 -0.62
CA LYS A 57 -7.39 4.04 -0.02
C LYS A 57 -8.18 4.58 1.16
N LYS A 58 -9.51 4.44 1.12
CA LYS A 58 -10.41 4.92 2.15
C LYS A 58 -10.46 3.99 3.36
N GLU A 59 -10.64 2.69 3.13
CA GLU A 59 -10.83 1.71 4.19
C GLU A 59 -9.51 1.11 4.69
N LEU A 60 -8.46 1.06 3.85
CA LEU A 60 -7.15 0.45 4.14
C LEU A 60 -7.24 -1.00 4.66
N GLU A 61 -8.22 -1.74 4.14
CA GLU A 61 -8.50 -3.14 4.49
C GLU A 61 -8.79 -3.96 3.21
N SER A 62 -8.67 -5.29 3.31
CA SER A 62 -9.02 -6.21 2.22
C SER A 62 -10.51 -6.10 1.89
N GLN A 63 -10.83 -6.20 0.60
CA GLN A 63 -12.19 -6.18 0.07
C GLN A 63 -12.60 -7.55 -0.51
N LEU A 64 -11.87 -8.61 -0.16
CA LEU A 64 -12.28 -9.96 -0.48
C LEU A 64 -13.66 -10.25 0.15
N PRO A 65 -14.55 -10.92 -0.58
CA PRO A 65 -15.88 -11.21 -0.09
C PRO A 65 -15.82 -12.20 1.08
N GLU A 66 -16.78 -12.08 1.99
CA GLU A 66 -16.96 -13.07 3.05
C GLU A 66 -17.08 -14.48 2.46
N GLY A 67 -16.35 -15.42 3.06
CA GLY A 67 -16.24 -16.79 2.55
C GLY A 67 -15.07 -17.03 1.61
N CYS A 68 -14.31 -15.99 1.22
CA CYS A 68 -13.01 -16.18 0.60
C CYS A 68 -11.93 -16.43 1.68
N VAL A 69 -11.58 -17.70 1.89
CA VAL A 69 -10.64 -18.13 2.95
C VAL A 69 -9.33 -18.58 2.33
N LYS A 70 -8.22 -18.01 2.82
CA LYS A 70 -6.84 -18.32 2.44
C LYS A 70 -6.33 -19.63 3.05
#